data_AF-A0A941FE79-F1
#
_entry.id   AF-A0A941FE79-F1
#
_cell.length_a   1.000
_cell.length_b   1.000
_cell.length_c   1.000
_cell.angle_alpha   90.00
_cell.angle_beta   90.00
_cell.angle_gamma   90.00
#
_symmetry.space_group_name_H-M   'P 1'
#
loop_
_entity.id
_entity.type
_entity.pdbx_description
1 polymer ?
#
loop_
_entity_poly.entity_id
_entity_poly.type
_entity_poly.pdbx_seq_one_letter_code
_entity_poly.pdbx_strand_id
1 'polypeptide(L)'
;MTRRGKQRVVTDRLGIHAEAGEWCTIDKIPQPPADVLEDADNPRLRPARMPLLGMVGAVLGAPFIPVITFLELLAKIESAVMRSLDTKEEKERWRAKKEDEKRRDATITQQGLDKVFDGNWHGNAGQFLLRWYSHSTHHQRMLLATQEEIVLAAPPQRVSVGREKHMQIVARIPASEATLVDPFSGEFETRTLLIRFRDGSWLRVETEELRSDLHMHVLRQSRTDA
;
A
#
# COMPACT_ATOMS: atom_id res chain seq x y z
N MET A 1 9.47 8.04 10.48
CA MET A 1 10.79 8.39 9.86
C MET A 1 10.56 9.62 9.01
N THR A 2 11.40 10.66 9.05
CA THR A 2 11.17 11.87 8.24
C THR A 2 11.41 11.59 6.75
N ARG A 3 10.72 12.30 5.86
CA ARG A 3 10.85 12.18 4.39
C ARG A 3 12.31 12.17 3.91
N ARG A 4 13.15 13.07 4.43
CA ARG A 4 14.60 13.13 4.14
C ARG A 4 15.35 11.86 4.60
N GLY A 5 14.96 11.27 5.74
CA GLY A 5 15.54 10.03 6.24
C GLY A 5 15.18 8.82 5.37
N LYS A 6 13.91 8.71 4.94
CA LYS A 6 13.47 7.66 3.99
C LYS A 6 14.25 7.76 2.67
N GLN A 7 14.37 8.96 2.11
CA GLN A 7 15.03 9.20 0.80
C GLN A 7 16.53 8.90 0.82
N ARG A 8 17.22 9.22 1.93
CA ARG A 8 18.65 8.89 2.11
C ARG A 8 18.88 7.39 2.15
N VAL A 9 18.07 6.63 2.90
CA VAL A 9 18.19 5.16 2.97
C VAL A 9 17.95 4.51 1.60
N VAL A 10 16.98 5.01 0.84
CA VAL A 10 16.71 4.54 -0.53
C VAL A 10 17.89 4.81 -1.45
N THR A 11 18.44 6.03 -1.43
CA THR A 11 19.58 6.42 -2.28
C THR A 11 20.82 5.61 -1.93
N ASP A 12 21.18 5.54 -0.65
CA ASP A 12 22.37 4.83 -0.16
C ASP A 12 22.30 3.32 -0.46
N ARG A 13 21.09 2.74 -0.44
CA ARG A 13 20.91 1.29 -0.57
C ARG A 13 20.68 0.81 -2.00
N LEU A 14 19.86 1.54 -2.76
CA LEU A 14 19.41 1.11 -4.09
C LEU A 14 20.09 1.90 -5.21
N GLY A 15 20.83 2.96 -4.89
CA GLY A 15 21.44 3.85 -5.87
C GLY A 15 20.41 4.61 -6.72
N ILE A 16 19.19 4.77 -6.21
CA ILE A 16 18.07 5.43 -6.92
C ILE A 16 17.78 6.78 -6.27
N HIS A 17 17.74 7.81 -7.10
CA HIS A 17 17.21 9.12 -6.73
C HIS A 17 15.71 9.15 -6.98
N ALA A 18 14.93 8.81 -5.95
CA ALA A 18 13.47 8.85 -6.01
C ALA A 18 12.94 10.24 -5.64
N GLU A 19 11.91 10.71 -6.33
CA GLU A 19 11.20 11.95 -6.02
C GLU A 19 10.19 11.78 -4.88
N ALA A 20 9.61 10.59 -4.81
CA ALA A 20 8.74 10.12 -3.75
C ALA A 20 8.88 8.60 -3.60
N GLY A 21 8.59 8.11 -2.39
CA GLY A 21 8.61 6.68 -2.13
C GLY A 21 7.81 6.33 -0.90
N GLU A 22 7.08 5.21 -0.96
CA GLU A 22 6.36 4.68 0.19
C GLU A 22 6.28 3.15 0.14
N TRP A 23 6.20 2.52 1.31
CA TRP A 23 5.85 1.11 1.40
C TRP A 23 4.41 0.88 0.98
N CYS A 24 4.23 -0.06 0.07
CA CYS A 24 2.94 -0.43 -0.48
C CYS A 24 2.66 -1.92 -0.29
N THR A 25 1.38 -2.24 -0.13
CA THR A 25 0.82 -3.58 -0.23
C THR A 25 -0.11 -3.68 -1.43
N ILE A 26 -0.35 -4.90 -1.87
CA ILE A 26 -1.54 -5.22 -2.65
C ILE A 26 -2.44 -6.10 -1.79
N ASP A 27 -3.73 -6.09 -2.11
CA ASP A 27 -4.66 -7.05 -1.54
C ASP A 27 -4.39 -8.47 -2.10
N LYS A 28 -5.14 -9.45 -1.63
CA LYS A 28 -5.07 -10.84 -2.09
C LYS A 28 -5.20 -10.91 -3.61
N ILE A 29 -4.18 -11.50 -4.24
CA ILE A 29 -4.23 -11.82 -5.67
C ILE A 29 -5.36 -12.84 -5.89
N PRO A 30 -6.35 -12.55 -6.76
CA PRO A 30 -7.42 -13.49 -7.09
C PRO A 30 -6.85 -14.71 -7.82
N GLN A 31 -7.61 -15.80 -7.86
CA GLN A 31 -7.19 -17.00 -8.59
C GLN A 31 -7.30 -16.76 -10.11
N PRO A 32 -6.19 -16.84 -10.87
CA PRO A 32 -6.24 -16.76 -12.32
C PRO A 32 -6.89 -18.02 -12.94
N PRO A 33 -7.43 -17.89 -14.15
CA PRO A 33 -7.87 -19.01 -14.99
C PRO A 33 -6.79 -20.09 -15.19
N ALA A 34 -7.20 -21.32 -15.50
CA ALA A 34 -6.28 -22.46 -15.60
C ALA A 34 -5.27 -22.32 -16.76
N ASP A 35 -5.73 -21.84 -17.91
CA ASP A 35 -4.91 -21.48 -19.07
C ASP A 35 -3.81 -20.47 -18.69
N VAL A 36 -4.17 -19.42 -17.96
CA VAL A 36 -3.22 -18.39 -17.49
C VAL A 36 -2.21 -18.97 -16.49
N LEU A 37 -2.61 -19.92 -15.65
CA LEU A 37 -1.71 -20.58 -14.69
C LEU A 37 -0.67 -21.47 -15.39
N GLU A 38 -1.11 -22.20 -16.41
CA GLU A 38 -0.25 -23.07 -17.22
C GLU A 38 0.78 -22.24 -17.99
N ASP A 39 0.33 -21.17 -18.64
CA ASP A 39 1.20 -20.25 -19.38
C ASP A 39 2.24 -19.55 -18.49
N ALA A 40 1.88 -19.28 -17.23
CA ALA A 40 2.73 -18.58 -16.27
C ALA A 40 3.59 -19.50 -15.40
N ASP A 41 3.67 -20.80 -15.70
CA ASP A 41 4.43 -21.82 -14.96
C ASP A 41 4.11 -21.85 -13.46
N ASN A 42 2.81 -21.91 -13.12
CA ASN A 42 2.31 -21.98 -11.73
C ASN A 42 2.88 -20.87 -10.81
N PRO A 43 2.55 -19.60 -11.09
CA PRO A 43 3.13 -18.47 -10.39
C PRO A 43 2.77 -18.45 -8.91
N ARG A 44 3.65 -17.87 -8.10
CA ARG A 44 3.39 -17.68 -6.67
C ARG A 44 2.40 -16.52 -6.49
N LEU A 45 1.18 -16.84 -6.05
CA LEU A 45 0.10 -15.85 -5.85
C LEU A 45 -0.02 -15.33 -4.41
N ARG A 46 0.82 -15.83 -3.49
CA ARG A 46 0.77 -15.47 -2.06
C ARG A 46 2.15 -15.17 -1.51
N PRO A 47 2.24 -14.24 -0.54
CA PRO A 47 3.49 -14.02 0.18
C PRO A 47 3.90 -15.29 0.94
N ALA A 48 5.20 -15.43 1.23
CA ALA A 48 5.67 -16.51 2.10
C ALA A 48 5.07 -16.37 3.51
N ARG A 49 5.03 -17.46 4.28
CA ARG A 49 4.68 -17.41 5.70
C ARG A 49 5.74 -16.61 6.47
N MET A 50 5.34 -15.98 7.58
CA MET A 50 6.31 -15.28 8.42
C MET A 50 7.29 -16.30 9.01
N PRO A 51 8.60 -16.02 9.02
CA PRO A 51 9.56 -16.85 9.74
C PRO A 51 9.21 -16.88 11.22
N LEU A 52 9.28 -18.07 11.84
CA LEU A 52 8.80 -18.34 13.20
C LEU A 52 9.47 -17.46 14.29
N LEU A 53 10.65 -16.89 14.00
CA LEU A 53 11.41 -16.03 14.91
C LEU A 53 10.65 -14.78 15.37
N GLY A 54 9.59 -14.34 14.69
CA GLY A 54 8.72 -13.26 15.16
C GLY A 54 7.95 -13.58 16.46
N MET A 55 7.79 -14.85 16.83
CA MET A 55 7.06 -15.25 18.05
C MET A 55 7.81 -14.97 19.35
N VAL A 56 9.14 -14.79 19.33
CA VAL A 56 9.92 -14.53 20.55
C VAL A 56 9.53 -13.19 21.18
N GLY A 57 9.20 -12.18 20.36
CA GLY A 57 8.70 -10.89 20.84
C GLY A 57 7.32 -10.98 21.51
N ALA A 58 6.45 -11.89 21.04
CA ALA A 58 5.13 -12.08 21.62
C ALA A 58 5.19 -12.73 23.02
N VAL A 59 6.11 -13.68 23.22
CA VAL A 59 6.33 -14.33 24.54
C VAL A 59 6.89 -13.33 25.56
N LEU A 60 7.77 -12.41 25.13
CA LEU A 60 8.32 -11.37 26.00
C LEU A 60 7.30 -10.24 26.30
N GLY A 61 6.34 -10.00 25.42
CA GLY A 61 5.26 -9.02 25.61
C GLY A 61 4.09 -9.52 26.46
N ALA A 62 3.91 -10.83 26.58
CA ALA A 62 2.83 -11.47 27.35
C ALA A 62 2.63 -10.93 28.79
N PRO A 63 3.67 -10.68 29.61
CA PRO A 63 3.48 -10.14 30.96
C PRO A 63 2.96 -8.69 30.97
N PHE A 64 3.10 -7.95 29.87
CA PHE A 64 2.60 -6.56 29.76
C PHE A 64 1.16 -6.48 29.25
N ILE A 65 0.59 -7.59 28.76
CA ILE A 65 -0.81 -7.65 28.31
C ILE A 65 -1.80 -7.13 29.36
N PRO A 66 -1.77 -7.53 30.65
CA PRO A 66 -2.72 -7.01 31.63
C PRO A 66 -2.58 -5.49 31.86
N VAL A 67 -1.39 -4.93 31.71
CA VAL A 67 -1.16 -3.48 31.83
C VAL A 67 -1.71 -2.76 30.59
N ILE A 68 -1.48 -3.31 29.39
CA ILE A 68 -2.00 -2.77 28.14
C ILE A 68 -3.53 -2.82 28.10
N THR A 69 -4.14 -3.95 28.47
CA THR A 69 -5.60 -4.08 28.49
C THR A 69 -6.25 -3.15 29.53
N PHE A 70 -5.60 -2.92 30.66
CA PHE A 70 -6.05 -1.94 31.65
C PHE A 70 -5.99 -0.51 31.10
N LEU A 71 -4.90 -0.13 30.43
CA LEU A 71 -4.76 1.18 29.78
C LEU A 71 -5.79 1.37 28.65
N GLU A 72 -6.05 0.35 27.85
CA GLU A 72 -7.11 0.39 26.82
C GLU A 72 -8.52 0.54 27.43
N LEU A 73 -8.78 -0.10 28.58
CA LEU A 73 -10.05 0.03 29.28
C LEU A 73 -10.23 1.45 29.82
N LEU A 74 -9.19 2.05 30.41
CA LEU A 74 -9.21 3.44 30.84
C LEU A 74 -9.44 4.39 29.67
N ALA A 75 -8.75 4.19 28.54
CA ALA A 75 -8.96 4.97 27.33
C ALA A 75 -10.38 4.81 26.77
N LYS A 76 -10.99 3.63 26.86
CA LYS A 76 -12.39 3.42 26.46
C LYS A 76 -13.36 4.17 27.38
N ILE A 77 -13.14 4.16 28.69
CA ILE A 77 -13.97 4.90 29.65
C ILE A 77 -13.83 6.41 29.42
N GLU A 78 -12.61 6.91 29.26
CA GLU A 78 -12.34 8.31 28.93
C GLU A 78 -12.98 8.71 27.60
N SER A 79 -12.85 7.88 26.56
CA SER A 79 -13.50 8.13 25.26
C SER A 79 -15.03 8.09 25.34
N ALA A 80 -15.61 7.23 26.18
CA ALA A 80 -17.06 7.15 26.38
C ALA A 80 -17.60 8.37 27.15
N VAL A 81 -16.84 8.84 28.14
CA VAL A 81 -17.14 10.08 28.89
C VAL A 81 -16.98 11.29 27.97
N MET A 82 -15.89 11.39 27.20
CA MET A 82 -15.71 12.42 26.18
C MET A 82 -16.85 12.40 25.17
N ARG A 83 -17.22 11.24 24.61
CA ARG A 83 -18.33 11.11 23.65
C ARG A 83 -19.71 11.49 24.22
N SER A 84 -19.88 11.38 25.54
CA SER A 84 -21.09 11.85 26.24
C SER A 84 -21.08 13.36 26.45
N LEU A 85 -19.89 13.95 26.60
CA LEU A 85 -19.64 15.38 26.75
C LEU A 85 -19.44 16.10 25.42
N ASP A 86 -19.27 15.38 24.30
CA ASP A 86 -18.83 16.01 23.08
C ASP A 86 -19.95 16.85 22.44
N THR A 87 -19.53 18.09 22.15
CA THR A 87 -20.37 19.23 21.81
C THR A 87 -21.06 18.99 20.47
N LYS A 88 -22.17 19.68 20.21
CA LYS A 88 -22.91 19.54 18.93
C LYS A 88 -22.00 19.62 17.70
N GLU A 89 -20.94 20.43 17.76
CA GLU A 89 -19.94 20.59 16.72
C GLU A 89 -19.10 19.33 16.44
N GLU A 90 -18.69 18.58 17.47
CA GLU A 90 -17.94 17.34 17.28
C GLU A 90 -18.82 16.24 16.66
N LYS A 91 -20.09 16.14 17.09
CA LYS A 91 -21.08 15.25 16.44
C LYS A 91 -21.31 15.61 14.98
N GLU A 92 -21.32 16.90 14.63
CA GLU A 92 -21.44 17.35 13.24
C GLU A 92 -20.19 16.99 12.42
N ARG A 93 -18.98 17.20 12.97
CA ARG A 93 -17.73 16.75 12.33
C ARG A 93 -17.70 15.24 12.09
N TRP A 94 -18.15 14.45 13.06
CA TRP A 94 -18.26 12.99 12.92
C TRP A 94 -19.24 12.57 11.83
N ARG A 95 -20.39 13.25 11.71
CA ARG A 95 -21.36 13.00 10.64
C ARG A 95 -20.78 13.35 9.28
N ALA A 96 -20.15 14.51 9.15
CA ALA A 96 -19.49 14.94 7.92
C ALA A 96 -18.41 13.94 7.49
N LYS A 97 -17.57 13.47 8.43
CA LYS A 97 -16.56 12.44 8.17
C LYS A 97 -17.18 11.11 7.71
N LYS A 98 -18.28 10.68 8.33
CA LYS A 98 -18.98 9.45 7.97
C LYS A 98 -19.63 9.54 6.59
N GLU A 99 -20.18 10.71 6.25
CA GLU A 99 -20.73 10.95 4.92
C GLU A 99 -19.64 10.98 3.86
N ASP A 100 -18.50 11.59 4.16
CA ASP A 100 -17.32 11.58 3.28
C ASP A 100 -16.80 10.17 3.02
N GLU A 101 -16.66 9.35 4.07
CA GLU A 101 -16.32 7.93 3.96
C GLU A 101 -17.32 7.15 3.12
N LYS A 102 -18.63 7.38 3.31
CA LYS A 102 -19.66 6.75 2.50
C LYS A 102 -19.56 7.13 1.02
N ARG A 103 -19.25 8.39 0.71
CA ARG A 103 -19.03 8.85 -0.67
C ARG A 103 -17.81 8.19 -1.28
N ARG A 104 -16.70 8.15 -0.55
CA ARG A 104 -15.47 7.46 -0.98
C ARG A 104 -15.74 5.99 -1.29
N ASP A 105 -16.42 5.27 -0.39
CA ASP A 105 -16.71 3.84 -0.55
C ASP A 105 -17.67 3.57 -1.71
N ALA A 106 -18.63 4.47 -1.95
CA ALA A 106 -19.48 4.44 -3.14
C ALA A 106 -18.65 4.64 -4.42
N THR A 107 -17.72 5.59 -4.44
CA THR A 107 -16.81 5.82 -5.57
C THR A 107 -15.90 4.62 -5.83
N ILE A 108 -15.35 4.01 -4.77
CA ILE A 108 -14.54 2.77 -4.86
C ILE A 108 -15.34 1.68 -5.56
N THR A 109 -16.58 1.46 -5.14
CA THR A 109 -17.46 0.43 -5.70
C THR A 109 -17.82 0.74 -7.16
N GLN A 110 -18.18 1.99 -7.44
CA GLN A 110 -18.59 2.43 -8.77
C GLN A 110 -17.45 2.30 -9.80
N GLN A 111 -16.22 2.60 -9.39
CA GLN A 111 -15.04 2.50 -10.23
C GLN A 111 -14.40 1.09 -10.24
N GLY A 112 -14.96 0.13 -9.49
CA GLY A 112 -14.44 -1.24 -9.40
C GLY A 112 -13.10 -1.35 -8.66
N LEU A 113 -12.76 -0.35 -7.85
CA LEU A 113 -11.51 -0.27 -7.08
C LEU A 113 -11.55 -1.11 -5.80
N ASP A 114 -12.65 -1.80 -5.53
CA ASP A 114 -12.74 -2.86 -4.53
C ASP A 114 -11.86 -4.06 -4.90
N LYS A 115 -11.56 -4.23 -6.20
CA LYS A 115 -10.67 -5.27 -6.72
C LYS A 115 -9.20 -4.84 -6.63
N VAL A 116 -8.30 -5.82 -6.60
CA VAL A 116 -6.86 -5.56 -6.64
C VAL A 116 -6.39 -5.11 -8.03
N PHE A 117 -7.06 -5.54 -9.09
CA PHE A 117 -6.75 -5.19 -10.47
C PHE A 117 -8.01 -5.30 -11.34
N ASP A 118 -7.92 -4.86 -12.58
CA ASP A 118 -9.03 -4.79 -13.54
C ASP A 118 -9.65 -6.12 -13.97
N GLY A 119 -9.02 -7.26 -13.65
CA GLY A 119 -9.47 -8.60 -14.05
C GLY A 119 -8.90 -9.11 -15.38
N ASN A 120 -8.13 -8.28 -16.10
CA ASN A 120 -7.53 -8.66 -17.38
C ASN A 120 -6.16 -9.34 -17.17
N TRP A 121 -6.17 -10.67 -17.08
CA TRP A 121 -4.96 -11.46 -16.89
C TRP A 121 -3.96 -11.39 -18.05
N HIS A 122 -4.43 -11.11 -19.26
CA HIS A 122 -3.57 -11.00 -20.45
C HIS A 122 -2.98 -9.59 -20.62
N GLY A 123 -3.50 -8.60 -19.89
CA GLY A 123 -2.96 -7.25 -19.85
C GLY A 123 -1.70 -7.14 -19.01
N ASN A 124 -1.00 -6.03 -19.14
CA ASN A 124 0.24 -5.74 -18.43
C ASN A 124 0.07 -5.81 -16.92
N ALA A 125 -1.04 -5.29 -16.37
CA ALA A 125 -1.34 -5.39 -14.94
C ALA A 125 -1.47 -6.84 -14.48
N GLY A 126 -2.21 -7.68 -15.23
CA GLY A 126 -2.35 -9.11 -14.94
C GLY A 126 -1.02 -9.85 -14.99
N GLN A 127 -0.26 -9.66 -16.07
CA GLN A 127 1.07 -10.28 -16.24
C GLN A 127 2.09 -9.79 -15.20
N PHE A 128 1.99 -8.54 -14.78
CA PHE A 128 2.79 -7.99 -13.71
C PHE A 128 2.39 -8.60 -12.35
N LEU A 129 1.09 -8.76 -12.11
CA LEU A 129 0.53 -9.36 -10.88
C LEU A 129 0.95 -10.83 -10.71
N LEU A 130 0.99 -11.61 -11.79
CA LEU A 130 1.47 -13.01 -11.76
C LEU A 130 2.94 -13.11 -11.33
N ARG A 131 3.75 -12.11 -11.68
CA ARG A 131 5.17 -12.04 -11.32
C ARG A 131 5.43 -11.37 -9.98
N TRP A 132 4.40 -10.83 -9.32
CA TRP A 132 4.54 -10.03 -8.12
C TRP A 132 5.39 -10.74 -7.07
N TYR A 133 5.06 -11.98 -6.68
CA TYR A 133 5.82 -12.73 -5.68
C TYR A 133 6.97 -13.61 -6.21
N SER A 134 7.31 -13.53 -7.49
CA SER A 134 8.39 -14.33 -8.09
C SER A 134 9.77 -13.85 -7.65
N HIS A 135 9.99 -12.53 -7.61
CA HIS A 135 11.28 -11.93 -7.21
C HIS A 135 11.37 -11.57 -5.72
N SER A 136 10.22 -11.54 -5.03
CA SER A 136 10.18 -11.35 -3.57
C SER A 136 8.97 -12.04 -2.97
N THR A 137 9.22 -12.81 -1.92
CA THR A 137 8.13 -13.42 -1.15
C THR A 137 7.56 -12.49 -0.06
N HIS A 138 8.04 -11.25 0.02
CA HIS A 138 7.58 -10.25 0.97
C HIS A 138 6.23 -9.65 0.54
N HIS A 139 5.33 -9.46 1.51
CA HIS A 139 3.99 -8.93 1.28
C HIS A 139 3.96 -7.45 0.90
N GLN A 140 4.95 -6.66 1.32
CA GLN A 140 5.12 -5.25 0.98
C GLN A 140 6.26 -5.03 0.00
N ARG A 141 6.13 -3.99 -0.84
CA ARG A 141 7.17 -3.44 -1.72
C ARG A 141 7.26 -1.93 -1.48
N MET A 142 8.47 -1.40 -1.40
CA MET A 142 8.73 0.03 -1.47
C MET A 142 8.53 0.44 -2.93
N LEU A 143 7.50 1.24 -3.18
CA LEU A 143 7.27 1.85 -4.50
C LEU A 143 7.96 3.20 -4.52
N LEU A 144 8.84 3.40 -5.49
CA LEU A 144 9.61 4.60 -5.71
C LEU A 144 9.17 5.21 -7.04
N ALA A 145 8.72 6.46 -7.00
CA ALA A 145 8.46 7.24 -8.20
C ALA A 145 9.71 8.04 -8.56
N THR A 146 10.18 7.85 -9.79
CA THR A 146 11.26 8.63 -10.40
C THR A 146 10.72 9.33 -11.64
N GLN A 147 11.52 10.22 -12.23
CA GLN A 147 11.14 10.91 -13.46
C GLN A 147 10.95 9.95 -14.65
N GLU A 148 11.68 8.83 -14.69
CA GLU A 148 11.75 7.94 -15.86
C GLU A 148 11.05 6.61 -15.65
N GLU A 149 10.86 6.18 -14.40
CA GLU A 149 10.33 4.85 -14.07
C GLU A 149 9.65 4.79 -12.68
N ILE A 150 8.78 3.81 -12.53
CA ILE A 150 8.31 3.30 -11.25
C ILE A 150 9.23 2.14 -10.86
N VAL A 151 9.90 2.25 -9.71
CA VAL A 151 10.74 1.18 -9.18
C VAL A 151 10.08 0.54 -7.97
N LEU A 152 10.07 -0.79 -7.95
CA LEU A 152 9.62 -1.57 -6.80
C LEU A 152 10.81 -2.26 -6.15
N ALA A 153 10.99 -2.04 -4.86
CA ALA A 153 12.02 -2.68 -4.07
C ALA A 153 11.42 -3.46 -2.90
N ALA A 154 11.94 -4.66 -2.64
CA ALA A 154 11.52 -5.46 -1.50
C ALA A 154 12.65 -6.40 -1.05
N PRO A 155 12.60 -6.90 0.21
CA PRO A 155 13.44 -8.00 0.63
C PRO A 155 13.21 -9.23 -0.25
N PRO A 156 14.25 -9.98 -0.68
CA PRO A 156 14.05 -11.18 -1.51
C PRO A 156 13.22 -12.25 -0.78
N GLN A 157 13.36 -12.34 0.54
CA GLN A 157 12.58 -13.22 1.40
C GLN A 157 11.75 -12.44 2.40
N ARG A 158 10.65 -13.03 2.87
CA ARG A 158 9.82 -12.39 3.89
C ARG A 158 10.57 -12.26 5.22
N VAL A 159 10.67 -11.04 5.72
CA VAL A 159 11.28 -10.69 7.01
C VAL A 159 10.22 -10.08 7.94
N SER A 160 10.43 -10.20 9.25
CA SER A 160 9.58 -9.57 10.27
C SER A 160 10.08 -8.17 10.67
N VAL A 161 11.38 -7.91 10.57
CA VAL A 161 12.03 -6.67 10.99
C VAL A 161 13.11 -6.28 9.98
N GLY A 162 13.34 -4.98 9.81
CA GLY A 162 14.47 -4.46 9.03
C GLY A 162 14.29 -4.60 7.52
N ARG A 163 13.04 -4.61 7.02
CA ARG A 163 12.73 -4.70 5.58
C ARG A 163 13.48 -3.66 4.74
N GLU A 164 13.72 -2.46 5.28
CA GLU A 164 14.47 -1.38 4.64
C GLU A 164 15.95 -1.73 4.40
N LYS A 165 16.54 -2.55 5.28
CA LYS A 165 17.96 -2.94 5.16
C LYS A 165 18.17 -4.05 4.12
N HIS A 166 17.15 -4.90 3.95
CA HIS A 166 17.21 -6.08 3.09
C HIS A 166 16.62 -5.85 1.70
N MET A 167 16.05 -4.66 1.43
CA MET A 167 15.42 -4.39 0.15
C MET A 167 16.42 -4.40 -1.01
N GLN A 168 15.95 -4.96 -2.12
CA GLN A 168 16.60 -4.98 -3.43
C GLN A 168 15.56 -4.59 -4.47
N ILE A 169 15.99 -4.13 -5.64
CA ILE A 169 15.08 -3.84 -6.75
C ILE A 169 14.51 -5.18 -7.25
N VAL A 170 13.17 -5.28 -7.28
CA VAL A 170 12.45 -6.49 -7.70
C VAL A 170 11.65 -6.29 -8.98
N ALA A 171 11.39 -5.03 -9.35
CA ALA A 171 10.85 -4.65 -10.65
C ALA A 171 11.17 -3.20 -10.96
N ARG A 172 11.29 -2.91 -12.25
CA ARG A 172 11.34 -1.57 -12.85
C ARG A 172 10.26 -1.51 -13.91
N ILE A 173 9.46 -0.46 -13.90
CA ILE A 173 8.42 -0.22 -14.91
C ILE A 173 8.69 1.16 -15.50
N PRO A 174 9.14 1.26 -16.75
CA PRO A 174 9.36 2.54 -17.41
C PRO A 174 8.10 3.41 -17.40
N ALA A 175 8.26 4.73 -17.31
CA ALA A 175 7.15 5.69 -17.38
C ALA A 175 6.40 5.62 -18.72
N SER A 176 7.07 5.12 -19.78
CA SER A 176 6.44 4.83 -21.08
C SER A 176 5.50 3.62 -21.05
N GLU A 177 5.57 2.78 -20.02
CA GLU A 177 4.75 1.57 -19.87
C GLU A 177 3.69 1.72 -18.78
N ALA A 178 3.98 2.43 -17.69
CA ALA A 178 3.00 2.69 -16.64
C ALA A 178 3.25 4.00 -15.90
N THR A 179 2.17 4.55 -15.35
CA THR A 179 2.16 5.76 -14.53
C THR A 179 1.46 5.51 -13.20
N LEU A 180 1.88 6.22 -12.15
CA LEU A 180 1.21 6.19 -10.86
C LEU A 180 0.08 7.21 -10.82
N VAL A 181 -1.10 6.81 -10.39
CA VAL A 181 -2.32 7.65 -10.41
C VAL A 181 -3.02 7.60 -9.06
N ASP A 182 -3.48 8.76 -8.58
CA ASP A 182 -4.46 8.85 -7.50
C ASP A 182 -5.86 8.73 -8.12
N PRO A 183 -6.60 7.64 -7.87
CA PRO A 183 -7.90 7.43 -8.50
C PRO A 183 -8.95 8.47 -8.09
N PHE A 184 -8.74 9.18 -6.99
CA PHE A 184 -9.66 10.21 -6.50
C PHE A 184 -9.18 11.62 -6.79
N SER A 185 -8.04 11.78 -7.49
CA SER A 185 -7.49 13.11 -7.81
C SER A 185 -7.39 14.04 -6.58
N GLY A 186 -7.11 13.46 -5.40
CA GLY A 186 -6.97 14.20 -4.15
C GLY A 186 -8.28 14.60 -3.47
N GLU A 187 -9.45 14.17 -3.98
CA GLU A 187 -10.75 14.43 -3.37
C GLU A 187 -10.85 13.80 -1.97
N PHE A 188 -10.30 12.59 -1.79
CA PHE A 188 -10.34 11.86 -0.54
C PHE A 188 -8.95 11.62 0.04
N GLU A 189 -8.84 11.64 1.37
CA GLU A 189 -7.67 11.08 2.04
C GLU A 189 -7.73 9.55 1.97
N THR A 190 -6.82 8.98 1.20
CA THR A 190 -6.79 7.54 0.93
C THR A 190 -5.37 6.97 1.05
N ARG A 191 -5.31 5.64 1.14
CA ARG A 191 -4.10 4.85 0.93
C ARG A 191 -4.00 4.33 -0.50
N THR A 192 -5.08 4.44 -1.27
CA THR A 192 -5.20 3.79 -2.57
C THR A 192 -4.50 4.60 -3.65
N LEU A 193 -3.56 3.97 -4.34
CA LEU A 193 -3.00 4.42 -5.61
C LEU A 193 -3.18 3.34 -6.67
N LEU A 194 -3.14 3.74 -7.93
CA LEU A 194 -3.14 2.83 -9.07
C LEU A 194 -1.82 2.92 -9.82
N ILE A 195 -1.24 1.77 -10.14
CA ILE A 195 -0.28 1.66 -11.24
C ILE A 195 -1.12 1.43 -12.49
N ARG A 196 -1.18 2.44 -13.36
CA ARG A 196 -1.94 2.38 -14.62
C ARG A 196 -0.97 2.13 -15.77
N PHE A 197 -1.15 1.00 -16.45
CA PHE A 197 -0.36 0.62 -17.60
C PHE A 197 -0.91 1.25 -18.88
N ARG A 198 -0.04 1.39 -19.89
CA ARG A 198 -0.34 2.01 -21.18
C ARG A 198 -1.42 1.28 -21.97
N ASP A 199 -1.54 -0.03 -21.79
CA ASP A 199 -2.60 -0.85 -22.39
C ASP A 199 -3.98 -0.62 -21.74
N GLY A 200 -4.08 0.33 -20.81
CA GLY A 200 -5.29 0.67 -20.08
C GLY A 200 -5.53 -0.19 -18.84
N SER A 201 -4.73 -1.26 -18.65
CA SER A 201 -4.85 -2.11 -17.48
C SER A 201 -4.34 -1.43 -16.22
N TRP A 202 -4.84 -1.82 -15.06
CA TRP A 202 -4.45 -1.18 -13.80
C TRP A 202 -4.30 -2.17 -12.64
N LEU A 203 -3.42 -1.83 -11.72
CA LEU A 203 -3.18 -2.53 -10.47
C LEU A 203 -3.33 -1.54 -9.30
N ARG A 204 -4.16 -1.92 -8.32
CA ARG A 204 -4.35 -1.18 -7.07
C ARG A 204 -3.28 -1.53 -6.07
N VAL A 205 -2.65 -0.51 -5.51
CA VAL A 205 -1.71 -0.61 -4.39
C VAL A 205 -2.21 0.24 -3.22
N GLU A 206 -1.94 -0.20 -2.01
CA GLU A 206 -2.24 0.53 -0.78
C GLU A 206 -0.95 0.98 -0.13
N THR A 207 -0.81 2.28 0.14
CA THR A 207 0.32 2.84 0.88
C THR A 207 0.14 2.63 2.38
N GLU A 208 1.24 2.53 3.12
CA GLU A 208 1.21 2.39 4.58
C GLU A 208 0.55 3.60 5.26
N GLU A 209 0.90 4.80 4.79
CA GLU A 209 0.38 6.09 5.28
C GLU A 209 -0.78 6.59 4.41
N LEU A 210 -1.80 7.21 5.04
CA LEU A 210 -2.83 7.97 4.33
C LEU A 210 -2.17 9.21 3.70
N ARG A 211 -2.51 9.52 2.44
CA ARG A 211 -1.98 10.70 1.73
C ARG A 211 -0.45 10.78 1.81
N SER A 212 0.21 9.67 1.52
CA SER A 212 1.66 9.51 1.56
C SER A 212 2.41 10.44 0.60
N ASP A 213 3.75 10.45 0.69
CA ASP A 213 4.63 11.20 -0.22
C ASP A 213 4.34 10.89 -1.70
N LEU A 214 3.93 9.66 -2.02
CA LEU A 214 3.53 9.26 -3.38
C LEU A 214 2.25 9.98 -3.83
N HIS A 215 1.22 10.08 -2.98
CA HIS A 215 0.00 10.83 -3.31
C HIS A 215 0.33 12.30 -3.58
N MET A 216 1.13 12.91 -2.70
CA MET A 216 1.54 14.30 -2.86
C MET A 216 2.41 14.53 -4.10
N HIS A 217 3.14 13.52 -4.58
CA HIS A 217 3.88 13.58 -5.84
C HIS A 217 2.95 13.48 -7.05
N VAL A 218 2.06 12.50 -7.09
CA VAL A 218 1.10 12.32 -8.20
C VAL A 218 0.20 13.54 -8.37
N LEU A 219 -0.32 14.11 -7.27
CA LEU A 219 -1.14 15.33 -7.32
C LEU A 219 -0.40 16.57 -7.85
N ARG A 220 0.93 16.60 -7.70
CA ARG A 220 1.76 17.69 -8.28
C ARG A 220 1.96 17.49 -9.77
N GLN A 221 2.15 16.25 -10.22
CA GLN A 221 2.29 15.93 -11.64
C GLN A 221 1.00 16.19 -12.41
N SER A 222 -0.16 15.75 -11.90
CA SER A 222 -1.45 15.94 -12.57
C SER A 222 -1.82 17.41 -12.78
N ARG A 223 -1.34 18.31 -11.92
CA ARG A 223 -1.51 19.77 -12.08
C ARG A 223 -0.58 20.38 -13.13
N THR A 224 0.53 19.72 -13.44
CA THR A 224 1.52 20.19 -14.42
C THR A 224 1.13 19.77 -15.83
N ASP A 225 0.40 18.67 -15.97
CA ASP A 225 -0.05 18.11 -17.25
C ASP A 225 -1.45 18.62 -17.71
N ALA A 226 -2.09 19.49 -16.92
CA ALA A 226 -3.41 20.09 -17.19
C ALA A 226 -3.29 21.57 -17.59
#